data_AF-A0A2K8Z420-F1
#
_entry.id   AF-A0A2K8Z420-F1
#
_cell.length_a   1.000
_cell.length_b   1.000
_cell.length_c   1.000
_cell.angle_alpha   90.00
_cell.angle_beta   90.00
_cell.angle_gamma   90.00
#
_symmetry.space_group_name_H-M   'P 1'
#
loop_
_entity.id
_entity.type
_entity.pdbx_description
1 polymer ?
#
loop_
_entity_poly.entity_id
_entity_poly.type
_entity_poly.pdbx_seq_one_letter_code
_entity_poly.pdbx_strand_id
1 'polypeptide(L)'
;MKGKWERLVYIDLFSGSGYASIRGIDRIVQTSPLIALNTPNPFTDFFFSEFESPKMESLKARVNDCYPNRDITYYEGDTNENVLKICEDLEHIHSKYKTLCFCFVDPFSLNLHFDTIKKLSVFNIDFLILLAIHMDYNRNLSLYLSEENEKVSHFLGNTNWREDLKKSPDKQNIVSFLATQYDKKMLNLGYLTPVDKQQIKTGLTNIPLYHLAFYSRHKLGNDFFLKVRHHGESMQLNLF
;
A
#
# COMPACT_ATOMS: atom_id res chain seq x y z
N MET A 1 -1.10 4.26 22.17
CA MET A 1 -2.11 4.76 21.20
C MET A 1 -3.54 4.52 21.66
N LYS A 2 -3.82 3.48 22.46
CA LYS A 2 -5.17 3.18 22.97
C LYS A 2 -5.80 4.41 23.63
N GLY A 3 -7.02 4.76 23.20
CA GLY A 3 -7.80 5.88 23.73
C GLY A 3 -7.41 7.28 23.23
N LYS A 4 -6.45 7.43 22.30
CA LYS A 4 -6.09 8.75 21.72
C LYS A 4 -6.92 9.16 20.50
N TRP A 5 -7.50 8.17 19.83
CA TRP A 5 -8.28 8.30 18.61
C TRP A 5 -9.64 7.65 18.86
N GLU A 6 -10.70 8.35 18.50
CA GLU A 6 -12.08 7.87 18.64
C GLU A 6 -12.39 6.84 17.55
N ARG A 7 -11.80 7.03 16.37
CA ARG A 7 -11.88 6.12 15.24
C ARG A 7 -10.48 5.78 14.71
N LEU A 8 -10.27 4.50 14.44
CA LEU A 8 -9.09 3.96 13.77
C LEU A 8 -9.56 3.29 12.50
N VAL A 9 -9.21 3.86 11.34
CA VAL A 9 -9.66 3.35 10.05
C VAL A 9 -8.54 2.56 9.39
N TYR A 10 -8.80 1.31 9.03
CA TYR A 10 -7.92 0.54 8.17
C TYR A 10 -8.38 0.66 6.73
N ILE A 11 -7.48 1.02 5.82
CA ILE A 11 -7.77 1.13 4.40
C ILE A 11 -6.85 0.16 3.67
N ASP A 12 -7.42 -0.72 2.86
CA ASP A 12 -6.68 -1.60 1.96
C ASP A 12 -7.07 -1.30 0.52
N LEU A 13 -6.17 -0.68 -0.23
CA LEU A 13 -6.44 -0.28 -1.62
C LEU A 13 -6.35 -1.45 -2.62
N PHE A 14 -5.87 -2.61 -2.18
CA PHE A 14 -5.65 -3.81 -2.99
C PHE A 14 -5.97 -5.08 -2.18
N SER A 15 -7.19 -5.13 -1.65
CA SER A 15 -7.58 -6.09 -0.59
C SER A 15 -7.60 -7.55 -1.00
N GLY A 16 -7.74 -7.86 -2.29
CA GLY A 16 -7.79 -9.22 -2.78
C GLY A 16 -8.99 -9.97 -2.23
N SER A 17 -8.85 -11.29 -2.10
CA SER A 17 -9.96 -12.14 -1.65
C SER A 17 -9.99 -12.40 -0.14
N GLY A 18 -8.96 -11.99 0.59
CA GLY A 18 -8.78 -12.34 2.02
C GLY A 18 -7.95 -13.59 2.28
N TYR A 19 -7.83 -14.49 1.29
CA TYR A 19 -6.87 -15.59 1.30
C TYR A 19 -6.09 -15.62 -0.01
N ALA A 20 -4.86 -16.14 0.04
CA ALA A 20 -4.03 -16.44 -1.11
C ALA A 20 -3.52 -17.88 -1.04
N SER A 21 -3.46 -18.54 -2.20
CA SER A 21 -2.74 -19.81 -2.36
C SER A 21 -1.32 -19.53 -2.84
N ILE A 22 -0.35 -20.18 -2.20
CA ILE A 22 1.07 -20.00 -2.56
C ILE A 22 1.42 -20.97 -3.67
N ARG A 23 1.77 -20.47 -4.85
CA ARG A 23 2.09 -21.34 -5.99
C ARG A 23 3.27 -22.26 -5.66
N GLY A 24 3.09 -23.56 -5.92
CA GLY A 24 4.13 -24.57 -5.73
C GLY A 24 4.16 -25.23 -4.36
N ILE A 25 3.36 -24.75 -3.41
CA ILE A 25 3.08 -25.45 -2.14
C ILE A 25 1.57 -25.45 -1.89
N ASP A 26 0.98 -26.56 -1.45
CA ASP A 26 -0.46 -26.64 -1.17
C ASP A 26 -0.80 -25.94 0.15
N ARG A 27 -0.57 -24.62 0.19
CA ARG A 27 -0.70 -23.78 1.38
C ARG A 27 -1.53 -22.56 1.07
N ILE A 28 -2.55 -22.37 1.90
CA ILE A 28 -3.43 -21.20 1.89
C ILE A 28 -3.06 -20.32 3.08
N VAL A 29 -2.96 -19.01 2.85
CA VAL A 29 -2.62 -18.00 3.87
C VAL A 29 -3.61 -16.85 3.86
N GLN A 30 -3.86 -16.26 5.03
CA GLN A 30 -4.65 -15.04 5.14
C GLN A 30 -3.89 -13.87 4.51
N THR A 31 -4.62 -13.00 3.81
CA THR A 31 -4.08 -11.75 3.25
C THR A 31 -4.42 -10.57 4.16
N SER A 32 -3.95 -9.38 3.77
CA SER A 32 -4.06 -8.13 4.52
C SER A 32 -5.43 -7.82 5.15
N PRO A 33 -6.59 -7.94 4.47
CA PRO A 33 -7.87 -7.59 5.09
C PRO A 33 -8.22 -8.52 6.27
N LEU A 34 -8.02 -9.84 6.13
CA LEU A 34 -8.33 -10.77 7.23
C LEU A 34 -7.32 -10.68 8.37
N ILE A 35 -6.05 -10.39 8.06
CA ILE A 35 -5.03 -10.11 9.08
C ILE A 35 -5.42 -8.88 9.89
N ALA A 36 -5.82 -7.79 9.23
CA ALA A 36 -6.23 -6.55 9.90
C ALA A 36 -7.47 -6.75 10.80
N LEU A 37 -8.47 -7.48 10.30
CA LEU A 37 -9.69 -7.82 11.05
C LEU A 37 -9.43 -8.67 12.30
N ASN A 38 -8.40 -9.51 12.26
CA ASN A 38 -8.01 -10.43 13.35
C ASN A 38 -6.97 -9.83 14.31
N THR A 39 -6.68 -8.53 14.22
CA THR A 39 -5.70 -7.91 15.13
C THR A 39 -6.24 -7.84 16.57
N PRO A 40 -5.40 -8.07 17.60
CA PRO A 40 -5.84 -8.04 19.00
C PRO A 40 -6.43 -6.70 19.45
N ASN A 41 -5.97 -5.60 18.85
CA ASN A 41 -6.53 -4.27 19.02
C ASN A 41 -7.10 -3.83 17.66
N PRO A 42 -8.35 -4.18 17.36
CA PRO A 42 -8.90 -4.00 16.04
C PRO A 42 -9.12 -2.52 15.72
N PHE A 43 -9.03 -2.21 14.43
CA PHE A 43 -9.56 -0.98 13.86
C PHE A 43 -11.08 -0.90 14.06
N THR A 44 -11.60 0.30 14.08
CA THR A 44 -13.04 0.54 14.25
C THR A 44 -13.78 0.41 12.92
N ASP A 45 -13.14 0.81 11.82
CA ASP A 45 -13.74 0.88 10.48
C ASP A 45 -12.74 0.31 9.46
N PHE A 46 -13.23 -0.42 8.46
CA PHE A 46 -12.40 -1.05 7.43
C PHE A 46 -12.88 -0.72 6.03
N PHE A 47 -11.99 -0.18 5.20
CA PHE A 47 -12.28 0.21 3.83
C PHE A 47 -11.49 -0.72 2.90
N PHE A 48 -12.19 -1.55 2.12
CA PHE A 48 -11.58 -2.55 1.25
C PHE A 48 -11.87 -2.23 -0.22
N SER A 49 -10.81 -1.96 -0.98
CA SER A 49 -10.87 -1.75 -2.43
C SER A 49 -10.33 -2.97 -3.14
N GLU A 50 -11.04 -3.48 -4.15
CA GLU A 50 -10.60 -4.60 -4.97
C GLU A 50 -11.14 -4.46 -6.40
N PHE A 51 -10.23 -4.65 -7.36
CA PHE A 51 -10.52 -4.49 -8.78
C PHE A 51 -11.38 -5.62 -9.33
N GLU A 52 -11.06 -6.87 -8.96
CA GLU A 52 -11.72 -8.04 -9.50
C GLU A 52 -12.97 -8.42 -8.70
N SER A 53 -14.15 -8.23 -9.30
CA SER A 53 -15.44 -8.60 -8.73
C SER A 53 -15.47 -9.99 -8.05
N PRO A 54 -14.94 -11.08 -8.66
CA PRO A 54 -14.93 -12.39 -7.99
C PRO A 54 -14.09 -12.44 -6.70
N LYS A 55 -12.99 -11.68 -6.63
CA LYS A 55 -12.17 -11.59 -5.41
C LYS A 55 -12.91 -10.79 -4.34
N MET A 56 -13.53 -9.68 -4.72
CA MET A 56 -14.35 -8.85 -3.84
C MET A 56 -15.51 -9.65 -3.23
N GLU A 57 -16.25 -10.41 -4.04
CA GLU A 57 -17.33 -11.26 -3.55
C GLU A 57 -16.84 -12.35 -2.58
N SER A 58 -15.69 -12.96 -2.89
CA SER A 58 -15.05 -13.92 -1.97
C SER A 58 -14.66 -13.27 -0.64
N LEU A 59 -14.15 -12.03 -0.66
CA LEU A 59 -13.81 -11.28 0.54
C LEU A 59 -15.07 -10.97 1.37
N LYS A 60 -16.12 -10.44 0.74
CA LYS A 60 -17.42 -10.15 1.39
C LYS A 60 -17.99 -11.40 2.08
N ALA A 61 -18.00 -12.54 1.39
CA ALA A 61 -18.52 -13.80 1.94
C ALA A 61 -17.76 -14.24 3.22
N ARG A 62 -16.43 -14.19 3.18
CA ARG A 62 -15.57 -14.59 4.31
C ARG A 62 -15.69 -13.62 5.49
N VAL A 63 -15.79 -12.34 5.20
CA VAL A 63 -15.97 -11.31 6.22
C VAL A 63 -17.34 -11.44 6.90
N ASN A 64 -18.41 -11.66 6.14
CA ASN A 64 -19.75 -11.86 6.70
C ASN A 64 -19.82 -13.10 7.60
N ASP A 65 -19.09 -14.16 7.27
CA ASP A 65 -19.05 -15.39 8.07
C ASP A 65 -18.21 -15.23 9.35
N CYS A 66 -17.01 -14.68 9.24
CA CYS A 66 -16.05 -14.64 10.35
C CYS A 66 -16.12 -13.36 11.21
N TYR A 67 -16.61 -12.25 10.65
CA TYR A 67 -16.54 -10.90 11.25
C TYR A 67 -17.84 -10.09 11.07
N PRO A 68 -19.04 -10.65 11.34
CA PRO A 68 -20.33 -10.02 11.01
C PRO A 68 -20.60 -8.68 11.72
N ASN A 69 -19.89 -8.37 12.80
CA ASN A 69 -20.09 -7.17 13.61
C ASN A 69 -19.05 -6.07 13.34
N ARG A 70 -18.38 -6.10 12.19
CA ARG A 70 -17.38 -5.10 11.81
C ARG A 70 -17.99 -4.08 10.85
N ASP A 71 -17.65 -2.81 11.06
CA ASP A 71 -18.03 -1.72 10.15
C ASP A 71 -17.09 -1.73 8.94
N ILE A 72 -17.62 -2.15 7.79
CA ILE A 72 -16.82 -2.38 6.59
C ILE A 72 -17.48 -1.75 5.37
N THR A 73 -16.70 -0.97 4.62
CA THR A 73 -17.10 -0.38 3.34
C THR A 73 -16.28 -1.00 2.21
N TYR A 74 -16.95 -1.41 1.14
CA TYR A 74 -16.34 -2.06 -0.01
C TYR A 74 -16.36 -1.16 -1.24
N TYR A 75 -15.24 -1.08 -1.94
CA TYR A 75 -15.10 -0.33 -3.19
C TYR A 75 -14.68 -1.29 -4.31
N GLU A 76 -15.62 -1.65 -5.16
CA GLU A 76 -15.36 -2.55 -6.29
C GLU A 76 -14.86 -1.76 -7.51
N GLY A 77 -13.82 -2.27 -8.18
CA GLY A 77 -13.20 -1.64 -9.36
C GLY A 77 -11.86 -0.96 -9.06
N ASP A 78 -11.41 -0.11 -9.98
CA ASP A 78 -10.11 0.55 -9.85
C ASP A 78 -10.08 1.51 -8.65
N THR A 79 -9.13 1.28 -7.74
CA THR A 79 -8.95 2.12 -6.56
C THR A 79 -8.62 3.57 -6.91
N ASN A 80 -7.98 3.82 -8.05
CA ASN A 80 -7.64 5.16 -8.52
C ASN A 80 -8.90 5.92 -8.98
N GLU A 81 -9.89 5.23 -9.50
CA GLU A 81 -11.19 5.79 -9.87
C GLU A 81 -12.10 5.96 -8.65
N ASN A 82 -12.05 5.00 -7.72
CA ASN A 82 -12.85 5.03 -6.49
C ASN A 82 -12.32 5.98 -5.42
N VAL A 83 -11.12 6.56 -5.58
CA VAL A 83 -10.49 7.41 -4.54
C VAL A 83 -11.39 8.55 -4.05
N LEU A 84 -12.20 9.15 -4.93
CA LEU A 84 -13.10 10.24 -4.53
C LEU A 84 -14.21 9.75 -3.59
N LYS A 85 -14.76 8.56 -3.81
CA LYS A 85 -15.74 7.93 -2.92
C LYS A 85 -15.10 7.58 -1.58
N ILE A 86 -13.88 7.02 -1.61
CA ILE A 86 -13.10 6.74 -0.40
C ILE A 86 -12.90 8.02 0.42
N CYS A 87 -12.54 9.13 -0.24
CA CYS A 87 -12.39 10.42 0.43
C CYS A 87 -13.70 10.94 1.01
N GLU A 88 -14.83 10.79 0.31
CA GLU A 88 -16.16 11.19 0.80
C GLU A 88 -16.53 10.45 2.09
N ASP A 89 -16.36 9.12 2.11
CA ASP A 89 -16.64 8.31 3.30
C ASP A 89 -15.67 8.64 4.46
N LEU A 90 -14.39 8.91 4.16
CA LEU A 90 -13.44 9.37 5.18
C LEU A 90 -13.79 10.75 5.74
N GLU A 91 -14.25 11.68 4.91
CA GLU A 91 -14.68 13.02 5.34
C GLU A 91 -15.87 12.94 6.30
N HIS A 92 -16.82 12.05 6.03
CA HIS A 92 -17.96 11.82 6.91
C HIS A 92 -17.53 11.30 8.30
N ILE A 93 -16.46 10.50 8.38
CA ILE A 93 -15.89 10.03 9.66
C ILE A 93 -15.08 11.15 10.33
N HIS A 94 -14.17 11.81 9.59
CA HIS A 94 -13.26 12.83 10.14
C HIS A 94 -13.99 14.09 10.63
N SER A 95 -15.12 14.45 10.00
CA SER A 95 -15.95 15.59 10.44
C SER A 95 -16.61 15.35 11.81
N LYS A 96 -16.69 14.11 12.27
CA LYS A 96 -17.39 13.71 13.51
C LYS A 96 -16.45 13.23 14.60
N TYR A 97 -15.32 12.64 14.21
CA TYR A 97 -14.46 11.91 15.14
C TYR A 97 -13.00 12.27 14.94
N LYS A 98 -12.26 12.33 16.04
CA LYS A 98 -10.81 12.37 16.01
C LYS A 98 -10.26 11.05 15.48
N THR A 99 -9.83 11.07 14.22
CA THR A 99 -9.55 9.86 13.44
C THR A 99 -8.06 9.73 13.08
N LEU A 100 -7.56 8.50 13.10
CA LEU A 100 -6.27 8.13 12.50
C LEU A 100 -6.51 6.96 11.55
N CYS A 101 -6.00 7.07 10.32
CA CYS A 101 -6.09 6.01 9.33
C CYS A 101 -4.73 5.33 9.15
N PHE A 102 -4.77 4.04 8.85
CA PHE A 102 -3.64 3.28 8.34
C PHE A 102 -4.01 2.74 6.97
N CYS A 103 -3.31 3.18 5.94
CA CYS A 103 -3.59 2.82 4.55
C CYS A 103 -2.51 1.88 4.01
N PHE A 104 -2.92 0.64 3.75
CA PHE A 104 -2.10 -0.38 3.13
C PHE A 104 -2.31 -0.40 1.61
N VAL A 105 -1.19 -0.42 0.89
CA VAL A 105 -1.18 -0.26 -0.56
C VAL A 105 -0.22 -1.29 -1.15
N ASP A 106 -0.77 -2.40 -1.67
CA ASP A 106 -0.02 -3.52 -2.24
C ASP A 106 -0.40 -3.80 -3.70
N PRO A 107 0.00 -2.92 -4.64
CA PRO A 107 -0.29 -3.14 -6.04
C PRO A 107 0.63 -4.21 -6.62
N PHE A 108 0.10 -5.07 -7.48
CA PHE A 108 0.88 -6.10 -8.18
C PHE A 108 1.91 -5.52 -9.17
N SER A 109 1.67 -4.30 -9.66
CA SER A 109 2.47 -3.57 -10.65
C SER A 109 2.42 -2.06 -10.35
N LEU A 110 3.02 -1.21 -11.19
CA LEU A 110 2.96 0.25 -11.04
C LEU A 110 1.57 0.87 -11.38
N ASN A 111 0.48 0.23 -10.93
CA ASN A 111 -0.90 0.66 -11.20
C ASN A 111 -1.43 1.69 -10.18
N LEU A 112 -0.72 1.93 -9.08
CA LEU A 112 -1.08 2.99 -8.14
C LEU A 112 -0.74 4.36 -8.74
N HIS A 113 -1.72 5.26 -8.83
CA HIS A 113 -1.47 6.64 -9.22
C HIS A 113 -1.06 7.47 -8.00
N PHE A 114 -0.04 8.32 -8.15
CA PHE A 114 0.37 9.21 -7.06
C PHE A 114 -0.77 10.17 -6.65
N ASP A 115 -1.62 10.55 -7.60
CA ASP A 115 -2.78 11.39 -7.33
C ASP A 115 -3.77 10.74 -6.34
N THR A 116 -3.89 9.41 -6.34
CA THR A 116 -4.65 8.65 -5.34
C THR A 116 -4.10 8.91 -3.93
N ILE A 117 -2.78 8.77 -3.76
CA ILE A 117 -2.11 9.04 -2.48
C ILE A 117 -2.23 10.50 -2.09
N LYS A 118 -2.04 11.43 -3.04
CA LYS A 118 -2.19 12.86 -2.81
C LYS A 118 -3.59 13.21 -2.30
N LYS A 119 -4.64 12.67 -2.90
CA LYS A 119 -6.04 12.91 -2.46
C LYS A 119 -6.28 12.36 -1.06
N LEU A 120 -5.82 11.13 -0.77
CA LEU A 120 -5.95 10.54 0.56
C LEU A 120 -5.10 11.27 1.62
N SER A 121 -4.00 11.89 1.21
CA SER A 121 -3.07 12.56 2.12
C SER A 121 -3.66 13.78 2.82
N VAL A 122 -4.82 14.29 2.39
CA VAL A 122 -5.50 15.41 3.09
C VAL A 122 -5.99 14.99 4.48
N PHE A 123 -6.23 13.69 4.68
CA PHE A 123 -6.63 13.12 5.95
C PHE A 123 -5.43 12.75 6.83
N ASN A 124 -5.70 12.46 8.11
CA ASN A 124 -4.69 11.98 9.04
C ASN A 124 -4.41 10.48 8.80
N ILE A 125 -3.56 10.19 7.81
CA ILE A 125 -3.25 8.84 7.34
C ILE A 125 -1.76 8.54 7.43
N ASP A 126 -1.41 7.39 7.98
CA ASP A 126 -0.13 6.73 7.80
C ASP A 126 -0.22 5.73 6.64
N PHE A 127 0.76 5.74 5.73
CA PHE A 127 0.79 4.85 4.56
C PHE A 127 1.84 3.76 4.73
N LEU A 128 1.48 2.52 4.37
CA LEU A 128 2.40 1.42 4.12
C LEU A 128 2.23 0.96 2.68
N ILE A 129 3.23 1.24 1.84
CA ILE A 129 3.16 1.02 0.39
C ILE A 129 4.22 0.00 -0.02
N LEU A 130 3.80 -1.05 -0.73
CA LEU A 130 4.70 -1.96 -1.42
C LEU A 130 5.02 -1.38 -2.78
N LEU A 131 6.23 -0.85 -2.91
CA LEU A 131 6.73 -0.38 -4.19
C LEU A 131 7.22 -1.59 -5.00
N ALA A 132 6.36 -2.12 -5.88
CA ALA A 132 6.63 -3.27 -6.78
C ALA A 132 7.62 -2.97 -7.92
N ILE A 133 8.60 -2.11 -7.65
CA ILE A 133 9.49 -1.56 -8.66
C ILE A 133 10.44 -2.63 -9.22
N HIS A 134 10.87 -3.61 -8.42
CA HIS A 134 11.81 -4.66 -8.87
C HIS A 134 11.14 -5.74 -9.74
N MET A 135 9.96 -6.23 -9.37
CA MET A 135 9.28 -7.31 -10.11
C MET A 135 8.80 -6.87 -11.49
N ASP A 136 8.25 -5.66 -11.57
CA ASP A 136 7.58 -5.17 -12.77
C ASP A 136 8.59 -4.64 -13.79
N TYR A 137 9.63 -3.95 -13.33
CA TYR A 137 10.67 -3.40 -14.19
C TYR A 137 11.54 -4.45 -14.87
N ASN A 138 12.05 -5.44 -14.12
CA ASN A 138 12.96 -6.44 -14.68
C ASN A 138 12.32 -7.27 -15.81
N ARG A 139 10.99 -7.30 -15.89
CA ARG A 139 10.23 -8.00 -16.93
C ARG A 139 9.90 -7.11 -18.14
N ASN A 140 9.76 -5.80 -17.94
CA ASN A 140 9.14 -4.89 -18.92
C ASN A 140 9.92 -3.58 -19.15
N LEU A 141 11.23 -3.56 -18.92
CA LEU A 141 12.06 -2.35 -19.00
C LEU A 141 11.85 -1.53 -20.29
N SER A 142 11.88 -2.17 -21.46
CA SER A 142 11.65 -1.49 -22.75
C SER A 142 10.25 -0.88 -22.85
N LEU A 143 9.24 -1.56 -22.31
CA LEU A 143 7.85 -1.09 -22.28
C LEU A 143 7.70 0.14 -21.38
N TYR A 144 8.40 0.19 -20.23
CA TYR A 144 8.33 1.34 -19.32
C TYR A 144 9.08 2.57 -19.84
N LEU A 145 10.17 2.36 -20.58
CA LEU A 145 10.90 3.47 -21.19
C LEU A 145 10.20 4.02 -22.44
N SER A 146 9.36 3.23 -23.12
CA SER A 146 8.56 3.68 -24.27
C SER A 146 7.79 4.96 -23.95
N GLU A 147 7.83 5.97 -24.82
CA GLU A 147 7.14 7.25 -24.64
C GLU A 147 5.62 7.10 -24.52
N GLU A 148 5.06 6.04 -25.11
CA GLU A 148 3.62 5.73 -25.09
C GLU A 148 3.14 5.18 -23.74
N ASN A 149 4.06 4.81 -22.83
CA ASN A 149 3.69 4.25 -21.53
C ASN A 149 3.62 5.33 -20.44
N GLU A 150 2.43 5.54 -19.89
CA GLU A 150 2.17 6.55 -18.86
C GLU A 150 2.22 6.02 -17.42
N LYS A 151 2.39 4.70 -17.20
CA LYS A 151 2.34 4.10 -15.86
C LYS A 151 3.30 4.75 -14.87
N VAL A 152 4.56 4.95 -15.27
CA VAL A 152 5.55 5.63 -14.41
C VAL A 152 5.17 7.09 -14.17
N SER A 153 4.63 7.76 -15.18
CA SER A 153 4.17 9.14 -15.09
C SER A 153 3.04 9.26 -14.05
N HIS A 154 2.06 8.35 -14.07
CA HIS A 154 1.00 8.31 -13.06
C HIS A 154 1.51 7.91 -11.69
N PHE A 155 2.37 6.89 -11.61
CA PHE A 155 2.97 6.41 -10.36
C PHE A 155 3.79 7.49 -9.64
N LEU A 156 4.47 8.37 -10.37
CA LEU A 156 5.21 9.49 -9.79
C LEU A 156 4.40 10.80 -9.74
N GLY A 157 3.28 10.88 -10.44
CA GLY A 157 2.60 12.15 -10.74
C GLY A 157 3.55 13.15 -11.40
N ASN A 158 4.33 12.69 -12.38
CA ASN A 158 5.32 13.49 -13.11
C ASN A 158 5.48 12.98 -14.54
N THR A 159 5.04 13.75 -15.55
CA THR A 159 5.18 13.39 -16.96
C THR A 159 6.63 13.53 -17.47
N ASN A 160 7.46 14.36 -16.83
CA ASN A 160 8.83 14.64 -17.24
C ASN A 160 9.88 13.68 -16.64
N TRP A 161 9.44 12.59 -16.00
CA TRP A 161 10.31 11.68 -15.24
C TRP A 161 11.46 11.08 -16.07
N ARG A 162 11.29 10.91 -17.39
CA ARG A 162 12.34 10.39 -18.28
C ARG A 162 13.53 11.34 -18.40
N GLU A 163 13.26 12.65 -18.48
CA GLU A 163 14.31 13.66 -18.50
C GLU A 163 14.99 13.78 -17.13
N ASP A 164 14.22 13.63 -16.05
CA ASP A 164 14.75 13.57 -14.70
C ASP A 164 15.66 12.33 -14.51
N LEU A 165 15.28 11.19 -15.09
CA LEU A 165 16.09 9.97 -15.07
C LEU A 165 17.43 10.18 -15.81
N LYS A 166 17.42 10.79 -17.00
CA LYS A 166 18.66 11.09 -17.76
C LYS A 166 19.65 11.94 -16.97
N LYS A 167 19.15 12.86 -16.15
CA LYS A 167 19.92 13.77 -15.30
C LYS A 167 20.27 13.17 -13.93
N SER A 168 19.65 12.06 -13.55
CA SER A 168 19.81 11.44 -12.24
C SER A 168 21.17 10.75 -12.10
N PRO A 169 21.80 10.79 -10.90
CA PRO A 169 22.93 9.92 -10.60
C PRO A 169 22.54 8.43 -10.69
N ASP A 170 21.27 8.10 -10.43
CA ASP A 170 20.70 6.75 -10.51
C ASP A 170 20.25 6.33 -11.91
N LYS A 171 20.71 7.00 -12.98
CA LYS A 171 20.26 6.69 -14.36
C LYS A 171 20.45 5.23 -14.80
N GLN A 172 21.37 4.51 -14.17
CA GLN A 172 21.62 3.08 -14.39
C GLN A 172 20.77 2.16 -13.48
N ASN A 173 20.16 2.72 -12.43
CA ASN A 173 19.32 2.02 -11.47
C ASN A 173 17.96 2.73 -11.35
N ILE A 174 17.06 2.44 -12.30
CA ILE A 174 15.72 3.03 -12.28
C ILE A 174 15.00 2.75 -10.97
N VAL A 175 15.28 1.62 -10.32
CA VAL A 175 14.54 1.20 -9.13
C VAL A 175 14.84 2.16 -7.98
N SER A 176 16.13 2.48 -7.80
CA SER A 176 16.59 3.55 -6.91
C SER A 176 16.00 4.90 -7.28
N PHE A 177 16.01 5.24 -8.57
CA PHE A 177 15.44 6.50 -9.06
C PHE A 177 13.95 6.62 -8.71
N LEU A 178 13.12 5.64 -9.05
CA LEU A 178 11.68 5.66 -8.81
C LEU A 178 11.38 5.73 -7.31
N ALA A 179 12.08 4.93 -6.49
CA ALA A 179 11.94 4.96 -5.04
C ALA A 179 12.32 6.33 -4.44
N THR A 180 13.35 6.99 -4.99
CA THR A 180 13.80 8.32 -4.56
C THR A 180 12.84 9.42 -5.00
N GLN A 181 12.33 9.35 -6.23
CA GLN A 181 11.34 10.32 -6.72
C GLN A 181 10.02 10.21 -5.95
N TYR A 182 9.59 8.99 -5.63
CA TYR A 182 8.40 8.76 -4.82
C TYR A 182 8.56 9.34 -3.41
N ASP A 183 9.71 9.14 -2.77
CA ASP A 183 10.00 9.76 -1.45
C ASP A 183 9.96 11.29 -1.51
N LYS A 184 10.55 11.91 -2.54
CA LYS A 184 10.46 13.37 -2.73
C LYS A 184 9.02 13.84 -2.84
N LYS A 185 8.16 13.08 -3.53
CA LYS A 185 6.74 13.40 -3.66
C LYS A 185 6.02 13.28 -2.30
N MET A 186 6.33 12.26 -1.50
CA MET A 186 5.78 12.13 -0.14
C MET A 186 6.28 13.22 0.82
N LEU A 187 7.57 13.60 0.74
CA LEU A 187 8.13 14.73 1.49
C LEU A 187 7.41 16.04 1.18
N ASN A 188 7.10 16.29 -0.10
CA ASN A 188 6.33 17.47 -0.52
C ASN A 188 4.88 17.46 0.03
N LEU A 189 4.33 16.30 0.39
CA LEU A 189 3.05 16.17 1.08
C LEU A 189 3.17 16.27 2.62
N GLY A 190 4.36 16.57 3.14
CA GLY A 190 4.64 16.73 4.56
C GLY A 190 4.88 15.41 5.32
N TYR A 191 5.04 14.29 4.62
CA TYR A 191 5.42 13.04 5.25
C TYR A 191 6.90 13.00 5.58
N LEU A 192 7.23 12.34 6.68
CA LEU A 192 8.62 12.03 7.02
C LEU A 192 9.01 10.74 6.28
N THR A 193 10.26 10.70 5.80
CA THR A 193 10.88 9.54 5.17
C THR A 193 12.02 9.05 6.06
N PRO A 194 11.74 8.24 7.08
CA PRO A 194 12.64 8.07 8.23
C PRO A 194 13.50 6.82 8.12
N VAL A 195 13.33 6.00 7.09
CA VAL A 195 13.85 4.64 7.10
C VAL A 195 14.30 4.21 5.70
N ASP A 196 15.45 3.56 5.62
CA ASP A 196 15.82 2.74 4.46
C ASP A 196 14.67 1.78 4.16
N LYS A 197 14.08 1.87 2.97
CA LYS A 197 12.96 1.01 2.58
C LYS A 197 13.36 -0.45 2.78
N GLN A 198 12.50 -1.24 3.43
CA GLN A 198 12.81 -2.65 3.63
C GLN A 198 12.71 -3.37 2.30
N GLN A 199 13.82 -3.95 1.84
CA GLN A 199 13.80 -4.78 0.65
C GLN A 199 13.27 -6.17 1.03
N ILE A 200 12.14 -6.56 0.44
CA ILE A 200 11.59 -7.91 0.53
C ILE A 200 12.15 -8.72 -0.63
N LYS A 201 12.66 -9.92 -0.33
CA LYS A 201 13.31 -10.79 -1.30
C LYS A 201 12.62 -12.15 -1.34
N THR A 202 12.75 -12.88 -2.44
CA THR A 202 12.39 -14.30 -2.49
C THR A 202 13.32 -15.11 -1.57
N GLY A 203 12.79 -16.05 -0.82
CA GLY A 203 13.51 -16.98 0.04
C GLY A 203 14.18 -18.10 -0.75
N LEU A 204 13.69 -18.41 -1.95
CA LEU A 204 14.31 -19.41 -2.84
C LEU A 204 15.54 -18.88 -3.60
N THR A 205 15.52 -17.60 -4.02
CA THR A 205 16.54 -17.05 -4.94
C THR A 205 17.16 -15.74 -4.48
N ASN A 206 16.76 -15.21 -3.32
CA ASN A 206 17.22 -13.93 -2.76
C ASN A 206 17.04 -12.74 -3.72
N ILE A 207 16.07 -12.83 -4.64
CA ILE A 207 15.80 -11.79 -5.63
C ILE A 207 14.89 -10.74 -4.99
N PRO A 208 15.23 -9.45 -5.08
CA PRO A 208 14.36 -8.37 -4.61
C PRO A 208 13.01 -8.38 -5.32
N LEU A 209 11.92 -8.36 -4.55
CA LEU A 209 10.55 -8.26 -5.05
C LEU A 209 10.01 -6.85 -4.87
N TYR A 210 10.05 -6.34 -3.64
CA TYR A 210 9.41 -5.07 -3.27
C TYR A 210 10.30 -4.24 -2.36
N HIS A 211 10.11 -2.92 -2.42
CA HIS A 211 10.50 -2.03 -1.34
C HIS A 211 9.27 -1.70 -0.50
N LEU A 212 9.27 -2.13 0.76
CA LEU A 212 8.25 -1.76 1.73
C LEU A 212 8.58 -0.37 2.28
N ALA A 213 7.74 0.60 1.94
CA ALA A 213 7.90 1.99 2.30
C ALA A 213 6.79 2.43 3.27
N PHE A 214 7.19 2.94 4.43
CA PHE A 214 6.27 3.49 5.42
C PHE A 214 6.41 5.01 5.46
N TYR A 215 5.28 5.70 5.40
CA TYR A 215 5.20 7.16 5.43
C TYR A 215 4.25 7.61 6.54
N SER A 216 4.79 8.34 7.52
CA SER A 216 4.01 9.02 8.56
C SER A 216 4.41 10.48 8.67
N ARG A 217 3.46 11.36 8.95
CA ARG A 217 3.75 12.77 9.30
C ARG A 217 4.27 12.92 10.72
N HIS A 218 4.17 11.87 11.54
CA HIS A 218 4.52 11.94 12.96
C HIS A 218 5.70 11.01 13.27
N LYS A 219 6.73 11.53 13.96
CA LYS A 219 7.93 10.78 14.34
C LYS A 219 7.62 9.45 15.03
N LEU A 220 6.63 9.45 15.93
CA LEU A 220 6.21 8.24 16.64
C LEU A 220 5.73 7.11 15.72
N GLY A 221 5.05 7.40 14.60
CA GLY A 221 4.64 6.37 13.65
C GLY A 221 5.86 5.65 13.08
N ASN A 222 6.89 6.42 12.78
CA ASN A 222 8.17 5.93 12.27
C ASN A 222 8.91 5.09 13.31
N ASP A 223 8.94 5.55 14.56
CA ASP A 223 9.52 4.80 15.68
C ASP A 223 8.80 3.46 15.88
N PHE A 224 7.48 3.39 15.69
CA PHE A 224 6.73 2.13 15.74
C PHE A 224 7.07 1.21 14.57
N PHE A 225 7.10 1.74 13.35
CA PHE A 225 7.47 0.95 12.18
C PHE A 225 8.87 0.34 12.32
N LEU A 226 9.85 1.12 12.78
CA LEU A 226 11.21 0.64 13.07
C LEU A 226 11.21 -0.49 14.10
N LYS A 227 10.46 -0.36 15.19
CA LYS A 227 10.36 -1.42 16.21
C LYS A 227 9.78 -2.70 15.62
N VAL A 228 8.70 -2.62 14.84
CA VAL A 228 8.08 -3.81 14.24
C VAL A 228 9.02 -4.51 13.26
N ARG A 229 9.81 -3.76 12.48
CA ARG A 229 10.82 -4.34 11.57
C ARG A 229 11.83 -5.25 12.28
N HIS A 230 12.29 -4.86 13.47
CA HIS A 230 13.25 -5.65 14.24
C HIS A 230 12.65 -6.89 14.91
N HIS A 231 11.32 -6.97 15.04
CA HIS A 231 10.61 -8.12 15.60
C HIS A 231 10.05 -9.04 14.50
N GLY A 232 10.29 -8.71 13.22
CA GLY A 232 9.72 -9.37 12.05
C GLY A 232 10.41 -10.66 11.64
N GLU A 233 10.69 -11.59 12.55
CA GLU A 233 10.83 -13.00 12.17
C GLU A 233 9.43 -13.63 12.03
N SER A 234 8.59 -13.03 11.19
CA SER A 234 7.23 -13.53 10.99
C SER A 234 7.22 -14.64 9.94
N MET A 235 6.36 -15.64 10.16
CA MET A 235 6.11 -16.73 9.22
C MET A 235 5.71 -16.22 7.81
N GLN A 236 5.25 -14.97 7.71
CA GLN A 236 4.80 -14.32 6.49
C GLN A 236 5.96 -13.76 5.63
N LEU A 237 7.02 -13.26 6.26
CA LEU A 237 8.24 -12.84 5.55
C LEU A 237 9.00 -14.04 4.96
N ASN A 238 8.80 -15.23 5.54
CA ASN A 238 9.36 -16.50 5.07
C ASN A 238 8.49 -17.20 4.00
N LEU A 239 7.39 -16.59 3.54
CA LEU A 239 6.53 -17.19 2.49
C LEU A 239 7.06 -16.97 1.08
N PHE A 240 7.93 -15.99 0.89
CA PHE A 240 8.52 -15.65 -0.40
C PHE A 240 9.83 -16.39 -0.58
#